data_AF-A0A3M8H9X8-F1
#
_entry.id   AF-A0A3M8H9X8-F1
#
_cell.length_a   1.000
_cell.length_b   1.000
_cell.length_c   1.000
_cell.angle_alpha   90.00
_cell.angle_beta   90.00
_cell.angle_gamma   90.00
#
_symmetry.space_group_name_H-M   'P 1'
#
loop_
_entity.id
_entity.type
_entity.pdbx_description
1 polymer ?
#
loop_
_entity_poly.entity_id
_entity_poly.type
_entity_poly.pdbx_seq_one_letter_code
_entity_poly.pdbx_strand_id
1 'polypeptide(L)'
;MEMNDLQQLWKKELDGNIHLSTETKEEIVRKIINENIEQTSKRNWGYPIVLTTFFAGLAFFFILFKENRVNFTNATVQSENYLSNIFLHLDATFYWFIGLIILECLALLLTITVLLKTERWREKKGIHYIRGFSKKLIIRWFVGGSLLLGIGSFTIVSQSLEAIKFLIVLFVLLNNCLLLLWSIRHKHLPNCPHCGHQISKKGRFKNSLGSFRTQCYHCGEQIFQSKKSRNILPFFVPFLSFYSLGMLGIPFQLIGFPFTLVAIFHIFYISNFTISFTKEDEPLW
;
A
#
# COMPACT_ATOMS: atom_id res chain seq x y z
N MET A 1 16.24 -15.64 19.95
CA MET A 1 16.96 -14.98 21.05
C MET A 1 15.90 -14.54 22.03
N GLU A 2 15.86 -15.18 23.19
CA GLU A 2 14.86 -14.83 24.21
C GLU A 2 15.21 -13.46 24.81
N MET A 3 14.20 -12.75 25.31
CA MET A 3 14.37 -11.38 25.83
C MET A 3 15.43 -11.30 26.94
N ASN A 4 15.57 -12.38 27.70
CA ASN A 4 16.57 -12.52 28.76
C ASN A 4 18.01 -12.61 28.22
N ASP A 5 18.23 -13.28 27.07
CA ASP A 5 19.55 -13.41 26.46
C ASP A 5 20.10 -12.05 26.02
N LEU A 6 19.22 -11.23 25.45
CA LEU A 6 19.58 -9.91 24.92
C LEU A 6 19.92 -8.93 26.06
N GLN A 7 19.19 -9.01 27.17
CA GLN A 7 19.50 -8.23 28.37
C GLN A 7 20.84 -8.61 29.00
N GLN A 8 21.17 -9.91 29.03
CA GLN A 8 22.45 -10.38 29.57
C GLN A 8 23.64 -9.97 28.70
N LEU A 9 23.49 -10.03 27.37
CA LEU A 9 24.50 -9.58 26.41
C LEU A 9 24.87 -8.10 26.61
N TRP A 10 23.87 -7.23 26.65
CA TRP A 10 24.09 -5.80 26.82
C TRP A 10 24.67 -5.45 28.20
N LYS A 11 24.24 -6.14 29.27
CA LYS A 11 24.86 -5.96 30.60
C LYS A 11 26.34 -6.33 30.57
N LYS A 12 26.69 -7.47 29.99
CA LYS A 12 28.08 -7.94 29.88
C LYS A 12 28.97 -6.95 29.10
N GLU A 13 28.44 -6.37 28.03
CA GLU A 13 29.18 -5.44 27.17
C GLU A 13 29.36 -4.06 27.82
N LEU A 14 28.35 -3.57 28.55
CA LEU A 14 28.43 -2.33 29.33
C LEU A 14 29.35 -2.45 30.55
N ASP A 15 29.45 -3.64 31.16
CA ASP A 15 30.34 -3.88 32.30
C ASP A 15 31.80 -4.05 31.91
N GLY A 16 32.08 -4.56 30.70
CA GLY A 16 33.45 -4.74 30.22
C GLY A 16 34.13 -3.45 29.73
N ASN A 17 33.38 -2.51 29.13
CA ASN A 17 33.98 -1.48 28.28
C ASN A 17 33.80 -0.03 28.76
N ILE A 18 32.94 0.24 29.74
CA ILE A 18 32.59 1.63 30.09
C ILE A 18 32.51 1.85 31.60
N HIS A 19 33.31 2.79 32.11
CA HIS A 19 33.22 3.31 33.49
C HIS A 19 32.05 4.28 33.64
N LEU A 20 30.83 3.74 33.62
CA LEU A 20 29.60 4.45 34.00
C LEU A 20 29.14 3.98 35.38
N SER A 21 28.33 4.81 36.07
CA SER A 21 27.67 4.38 37.30
C SER A 21 26.70 3.24 37.01
N THR A 22 26.51 2.34 37.97
CA THR A 22 25.58 1.21 37.85
C THR A 22 24.17 1.67 37.49
N GLU A 23 23.71 2.79 38.06
CA GLU A 23 22.42 3.40 37.74
C GLU A 23 22.28 3.80 36.26
N THR A 24 23.29 4.46 35.68
CA THR A 24 23.23 4.88 34.27
C THR A 24 23.27 3.68 33.31
N LYS A 25 24.03 2.63 33.65
CA LYS A 25 24.06 1.40 32.85
C LYS A 25 22.69 0.71 32.84
N GLU A 26 22.03 0.62 33.99
CA GLU A 26 20.69 0.02 34.06
C GLU A 26 19.65 0.83 33.29
N GLU A 27 19.74 2.15 33.32
CA GLU A 27 18.84 3.04 32.56
C GLU A 27 19.03 2.86 31.05
N ILE A 28 20.28 2.76 30.57
CA ILE A 28 20.59 2.51 29.16
C ILE A 28 20.03 1.16 28.70
N VAL A 29 20.24 0.09 29.48
CA VAL A 29 19.70 -1.25 29.18
C VAL A 29 18.18 -1.21 29.12
N ARG A 30 17.51 -0.54 30.08
CA ARG A 30 16.06 -0.38 30.08
C ARG A 30 15.56 0.34 28.82
N LYS A 31 16.27 1.39 28.39
CA LYS A 31 15.91 2.17 27.20
C LYS A 31 16.06 1.37 25.92
N ILE A 32 17.15 0.62 25.76
CA ILE A 32 17.39 -0.27 24.62
C ILE A 32 16.33 -1.38 24.55
N ILE A 33 15.99 -1.98 25.70
CA ILE A 33 14.95 -3.02 25.77
C ILE A 33 13.59 -2.44 25.40
N ASN A 34 13.20 -1.29 25.95
CA ASN A 34 11.92 -0.66 25.65
C ASN A 34 11.82 -0.23 24.18
N GLU A 35 12.89 0.31 23.58
CA GLU A 35 12.92 0.63 22.14
C GLU A 35 12.80 -0.63 21.27
N ASN A 36 13.45 -1.74 21.64
CA ASN A 36 13.33 -3.01 20.93
C ASN A 36 11.93 -3.64 21.08
N ILE A 37 11.32 -3.56 22.25
CA ILE A 37 9.95 -4.03 22.50
C ILE A 37 8.94 -3.17 21.71
N GLU A 38 9.12 -1.85 21.66
CA GLU A 38 8.27 -0.99 20.81
C GLU A 38 8.46 -1.24 19.31
N GLN A 39 9.66 -1.58 18.87
CA GLN A 39 9.92 -1.96 17.48
C GLN A 39 9.34 -3.33 17.11
N THR A 40 9.36 -4.30 18.03
CA THR A 40 8.84 -5.65 17.78
C THR A 40 7.31 -5.76 17.99
N SER A 41 6.73 -4.95 18.87
CA SER A 41 5.28 -4.95 19.16
C SER A 41 4.44 -4.07 18.23
N LYS A 42 5.05 -3.19 17.42
CA LYS A 42 4.40 -2.58 16.25
C LYS A 42 4.26 -3.59 15.11
N ARG A 43 3.60 -4.71 15.40
CA ARG A 43 3.07 -5.62 14.38
C ARG A 43 2.21 -4.75 13.46
N ASN A 44 2.53 -4.72 12.17
CA ASN A 44 1.88 -3.86 11.18
C ASN A 44 0.40 -4.25 11.00
N TRP A 45 -0.48 -3.91 11.94
CA TRP A 45 -1.93 -4.19 11.89
C TRP A 45 -2.63 -3.59 10.66
N GLY A 46 -2.02 -2.56 10.07
CA GLY A 46 -2.48 -2.01 8.80
C GLY A 46 -2.27 -2.92 7.59
N TYR A 47 -1.54 -4.03 7.71
CA TYR A 47 -1.42 -5.02 6.63
C TYR A 47 -2.57 -6.05 6.67
N PRO A 48 -2.87 -6.71 7.81
CA PRO A 48 -4.03 -7.57 7.93
C PRO A 48 -5.33 -6.87 7.56
N ILE A 49 -5.57 -5.64 8.05
CA ILE A 49 -6.82 -4.91 7.82
C ILE A 49 -7.01 -4.58 6.34
N VAL A 50 -5.95 -4.09 5.69
CA VAL A 50 -6.00 -3.71 4.27
C VAL A 50 -6.10 -4.93 3.36
N LEU A 51 -5.43 -6.02 3.73
CA LEU A 51 -5.49 -7.28 2.98
C LEU A 51 -6.85 -7.96 3.14
N THR A 52 -7.43 -7.96 4.35
CA THR A 52 -8.76 -8.51 4.59
C THR A 52 -9.85 -7.70 3.92
N THR A 53 -9.79 -6.37 3.93
CA THR A 53 -10.78 -5.56 3.19
C THR A 53 -10.66 -5.76 1.68
N PHE A 54 -9.45 -5.92 1.14
CA PHE A 54 -9.24 -6.26 -0.26
C PHE A 54 -9.80 -7.64 -0.62
N PHE A 55 -9.51 -8.68 0.17
CA PHE A 55 -10.04 -10.02 -0.06
C PHE A 55 -11.55 -10.13 0.17
N ALA A 56 -12.10 -9.39 1.13
CA ALA A 56 -13.55 -9.30 1.33
C ALA A 56 -14.23 -8.65 0.12
N GLY A 57 -13.63 -7.59 -0.44
CA GLY A 57 -14.08 -7.00 -1.70
C GLY A 57 -14.04 -8.01 -2.84
N LEU A 58 -12.90 -8.68 -3.06
CA LEU A 58 -12.77 -9.72 -4.09
C LEU A 58 -13.77 -10.87 -3.93
N ALA A 59 -13.99 -11.35 -2.71
CA ALA A 59 -14.92 -12.43 -2.42
C ALA A 59 -16.37 -12.01 -2.71
N PHE A 60 -16.76 -10.80 -2.30
CA PHE A 60 -18.05 -10.21 -2.63
C PHE A 60 -18.25 -10.14 -4.16
N PHE A 61 -17.24 -9.66 -4.90
CA PHE A 61 -17.30 -9.60 -6.37
C PHE A 61 -17.34 -10.99 -7.05
N PHE A 62 -16.64 -11.98 -6.50
CA PHE A 62 -16.69 -13.35 -7.01
C PHE A 62 -18.09 -13.99 -6.87
N ILE A 63 -18.78 -13.70 -5.77
CA ILE A 63 -20.16 -14.12 -5.55
C ILE A 63 -21.06 -13.49 -6.63
N LEU A 64 -20.93 -12.18 -6.87
CA LEU A 64 -21.70 -11.46 -7.90
C LEU A 64 -21.44 -11.98 -9.33
N PHE A 65 -20.21 -12.39 -9.64
CA PHE A 65 -19.87 -12.92 -10.96
C PHE A 65 -20.47 -14.30 -11.22
N LYS A 66 -20.63 -15.13 -10.18
CA LYS A 66 -21.26 -16.46 -10.29
C LYS A 66 -22.74 -16.35 -10.65
N GLU A 67 -23.44 -15.34 -10.14
CA GLU A 67 -24.86 -15.07 -10.44
C GLU A 67 -25.06 -14.67 -11.91
N ASN A 68 -24.14 -13.86 -12.49
CA ASN A 68 -24.31 -13.28 -13.83
C ASN A 68 -23.98 -14.20 -15.01
N ARG A 69 -23.32 -15.35 -14.80
CA ARG A 69 -23.00 -16.27 -15.91
C ARG A 69 -24.18 -17.12 -16.40
N VAL A 70 -25.30 -17.13 -15.69
CA VAL A 70 -26.43 -18.01 -16.02
C VAL A 70 -27.26 -17.50 -17.21
N ASN A 71 -27.11 -16.22 -17.61
CA ASN A 71 -28.04 -15.61 -18.58
C ASN A 71 -27.49 -15.39 -20.01
N PHE A 72 -26.28 -15.84 -20.34
CA PHE A 72 -25.65 -15.53 -21.63
C PHE A 72 -25.88 -16.55 -22.77
N THR A 73 -26.60 -17.64 -22.53
CA THR A 73 -26.79 -18.70 -23.56
C THR A 73 -28.14 -18.73 -24.25
N ASN A 74 -29.15 -17.95 -23.84
CA ASN A 74 -30.50 -18.03 -24.41
C ASN A 74 -31.03 -16.65 -24.82
N ALA A 75 -30.49 -16.06 -25.88
CA ALA A 75 -31.02 -14.82 -26.46
C ALA A 75 -31.29 -14.96 -27.97
N THR A 76 -32.18 -15.88 -28.30
CA THR A 76 -32.98 -15.83 -29.54
C THR A 76 -34.39 -16.28 -29.19
N VAL A 77 -35.29 -15.34 -28.86
CA VAL A 77 -36.73 -15.29 -29.19
C VAL A 77 -37.34 -14.01 -28.57
N GLN A 78 -37.72 -13.10 -29.48
CA GLN A 78 -38.85 -12.14 -29.49
C GLN A 78 -39.35 -11.43 -28.21
N SER A 79 -39.14 -10.11 -28.22
CA SER A 79 -40.16 -9.03 -28.23
C SER A 79 -41.19 -8.83 -27.10
N GLU A 80 -41.41 -9.72 -26.14
CA GLU A 80 -42.44 -9.47 -25.08
C GLU A 80 -41.88 -8.98 -23.73
N ASN A 81 -40.56 -8.84 -23.61
CA ASN A 81 -39.91 -8.67 -22.31
C ASN A 81 -39.19 -7.33 -22.12
N TYR A 82 -39.78 -6.23 -22.59
CA TYR A 82 -39.20 -4.89 -22.42
C TYR A 82 -39.05 -4.50 -20.93
N LEU A 83 -40.06 -4.81 -20.11
CA LEU A 83 -39.99 -4.55 -18.66
C LEU A 83 -38.98 -5.46 -17.95
N SER A 84 -38.91 -6.75 -18.29
CA SER A 84 -37.92 -7.65 -17.66
C SER A 84 -36.49 -7.27 -18.06
N ASN A 85 -36.28 -6.80 -19.30
CA ASN A 85 -35.00 -6.27 -19.76
C ASN A 85 -34.62 -4.98 -19.01
N ILE A 86 -35.57 -4.12 -18.67
CA ILE A 86 -35.33 -2.92 -17.84
C ILE A 86 -34.88 -3.32 -16.43
N PHE A 87 -35.57 -4.26 -15.77
CA PHE A 87 -35.20 -4.72 -14.42
C PHE A 87 -33.82 -5.39 -14.42
N LEU A 88 -33.51 -6.26 -15.39
CA LEU A 88 -32.18 -6.86 -15.55
C LEU A 88 -31.08 -5.82 -15.78
N HIS A 89 -31.35 -4.74 -16.52
CA HIS A 89 -30.37 -3.67 -16.74
C HIS A 89 -30.15 -2.79 -15.50
N LEU A 90 -31.21 -2.55 -14.72
CA LEU A 90 -31.12 -1.90 -13.42
C LEU A 90 -30.27 -2.72 -12.46
N ASP A 91 -30.45 -4.05 -12.41
CA ASP A 91 -29.68 -4.92 -11.53
C ASP A 91 -28.17 -4.89 -11.85
N ALA A 92 -27.79 -5.07 -13.12
CA ALA A 92 -26.38 -5.05 -13.50
C ALA A 92 -25.71 -3.70 -13.18
N THR A 93 -26.34 -2.58 -13.56
CA THR A 93 -25.82 -1.23 -13.33
C THR A 93 -25.71 -0.92 -11.83
N PHE A 94 -26.66 -1.40 -11.04
CA PHE A 94 -26.68 -1.25 -9.59
C PHE A 94 -25.48 -1.93 -8.91
N TYR A 95 -25.10 -3.13 -9.34
CA TYR A 95 -23.90 -3.80 -8.79
C TYR A 95 -22.61 -3.05 -9.10
N TRP A 96 -22.46 -2.55 -10.33
CA TRP A 96 -21.32 -1.72 -10.71
C TRP A 96 -21.26 -0.43 -9.88
N PHE A 97 -22.42 0.19 -9.63
CA PHE A 97 -22.52 1.38 -8.80
C PHE A 97 -22.14 1.10 -7.33
N ILE A 98 -22.62 0.01 -6.73
CA ILE A 98 -22.19 -0.40 -5.38
C ILE A 98 -20.69 -0.62 -5.33
N GLY A 99 -20.14 -1.34 -6.33
CA GLY A 99 -18.70 -1.59 -6.40
C GLY A 99 -17.88 -0.30 -6.47
N LEU A 100 -18.35 0.69 -7.23
CA LEU A 100 -17.77 2.03 -7.30
C LEU A 100 -17.76 2.72 -5.93
N ILE A 101 -18.90 2.75 -5.22
CA ILE A 101 -19.02 3.35 -3.88
C ILE A 101 -18.04 2.70 -2.89
N ILE A 102 -17.91 1.37 -2.92
CA ILE A 102 -16.99 0.63 -2.04
C ILE A 102 -15.54 1.05 -2.31
N LEU A 103 -15.13 1.08 -3.59
CA LEU A 103 -13.78 1.46 -4.00
C LEU A 103 -13.45 2.91 -3.66
N GLU A 104 -14.42 3.80 -3.80
CA GLU A 104 -14.31 5.21 -3.42
C GLU A 104 -14.11 5.35 -1.90
N CYS A 105 -14.97 4.73 -1.10
CA CYS A 105 -14.85 4.71 0.36
C CYS A 105 -13.47 4.21 0.79
N LEU A 106 -12.98 3.13 0.17
CA LEU A 106 -11.65 2.57 0.45
C LEU A 106 -10.54 3.56 0.09
N ALA A 107 -10.63 4.23 -1.07
CA ALA A 107 -9.64 5.22 -1.50
C ALA A 107 -9.57 6.40 -0.54
N LEU A 108 -10.72 6.90 -0.07
CA LEU A 108 -10.80 7.99 0.89
C LEU A 108 -10.18 7.58 2.24
N LEU A 109 -10.54 6.40 2.77
CA LEU A 109 -9.97 5.87 4.02
C LEU A 109 -8.46 5.68 3.92
N LEU A 110 -7.97 5.09 2.82
CA LEU A 110 -6.55 4.91 2.59
C LEU A 110 -5.82 6.24 2.44
N THR A 111 -6.39 7.22 1.73
CA THR A 111 -5.81 8.57 1.58
C THR A 111 -5.58 9.22 2.93
N ILE A 112 -6.63 9.22 3.78
CA ILE A 112 -6.54 9.75 5.15
C ILE A 112 -5.45 9.00 5.92
N THR A 113 -5.48 7.67 5.89
CA THR A 113 -4.56 6.84 6.66
C THR A 113 -3.11 7.06 6.23
N VAL A 114 -2.83 7.11 4.93
CA VAL A 114 -1.52 7.42 4.34
C VAL A 114 -1.05 8.81 4.76
N LEU A 115 -1.88 9.84 4.67
CA LEU A 115 -1.54 11.21 5.08
C LEU A 115 -1.18 11.30 6.57
N LEU A 116 -1.98 10.64 7.43
CA LEU A 116 -1.80 10.70 8.87
C LEU A 116 -0.63 9.87 9.38
N LYS A 117 -0.34 8.73 8.76
CA LYS A 117 0.64 7.76 9.30
C LYS A 117 1.99 7.77 8.59
N THR A 118 2.12 8.40 7.42
CA THR A 118 3.42 8.50 6.74
C THR A 118 4.36 9.41 7.53
N GLU A 119 5.48 8.87 8.01
CA GLU A 119 6.39 9.58 8.92
C GLU A 119 7.22 10.65 8.20
N ARG A 120 7.65 10.38 6.97
CA ARG A 120 8.42 11.32 6.12
C ARG A 120 7.72 12.65 5.86
N TRP A 121 6.42 12.67 6.11
CA TRP A 121 5.54 13.80 5.89
C TRP A 121 5.30 14.61 7.16
N ARG A 122 5.74 14.10 8.33
CA ARG A 122 5.53 14.73 9.65
C ARG A 122 6.13 16.12 9.74
N GLU A 123 7.31 16.34 9.15
CA GLU A 123 8.05 17.61 9.27
C GLU A 123 7.61 18.67 8.25
N LYS A 124 6.78 18.31 7.27
CA LYS A 124 6.31 19.27 6.27
C LYS A 124 5.20 20.15 6.86
N LYS A 125 5.41 21.47 6.89
CA LYS A 125 4.46 22.47 7.44
C LYS A 125 3.01 22.27 6.95
N GLY A 126 2.81 22.02 5.67
CA GLY A 126 1.46 21.78 5.10
C GLY A 126 0.77 20.55 5.67
N ILE A 127 1.51 19.48 5.96
CA ILE A 127 0.95 18.24 6.50
C ILE A 127 0.69 18.38 7.99
N HIS A 128 1.48 19.19 8.70
CA HIS A 128 1.16 19.57 10.08
C HIS A 128 -0.18 20.31 10.17
N TYR A 129 -0.44 21.25 9.25
CA TYR A 129 -1.74 21.93 9.16
C TYR A 129 -2.87 20.94 8.88
N ILE A 130 -2.69 20.07 7.87
CA ILE A 130 -3.68 19.03 7.54
C ILE A 130 -3.95 18.17 8.78
N ARG A 131 -2.92 17.66 9.48
CA ARG A 131 -3.08 16.83 10.70
C ARG A 131 -3.75 17.54 11.87
N GLY A 132 -3.49 18.84 12.04
CA GLY A 132 -4.18 19.65 13.06
C GLY A 132 -5.66 19.79 12.74
N PHE A 133 -5.98 20.05 11.47
CA PHE A 133 -7.34 20.15 10.95
C PHE A 133 -8.07 18.80 10.96
N SER A 134 -7.32 17.71 10.83
CA SER A 134 -7.85 16.39 10.53
C SER A 134 -8.61 15.73 11.69
N LYS A 135 -8.24 15.98 12.96
CA LYS A 135 -8.77 15.22 14.10
C LYS A 135 -10.29 15.36 14.33
N LYS A 136 -10.90 16.50 13.98
CA LYS A 136 -12.36 16.72 14.09
C LYS A 136 -13.06 16.88 12.75
N LEU A 137 -12.33 17.32 11.73
CA LEU A 137 -12.93 17.63 10.43
C LEU A 137 -12.85 16.46 9.44
N ILE A 138 -11.96 15.47 9.62
CA ILE A 138 -11.91 14.30 8.72
C ILE A 138 -13.26 13.62 8.63
N ILE A 139 -13.93 13.34 9.75
CA ILE A 139 -15.19 12.58 9.71
C ILE A 139 -16.25 13.38 8.92
N ARG A 140 -16.28 14.72 9.11
CA ARG A 140 -17.20 15.60 8.39
C ARG A 140 -16.88 15.69 6.89
N TRP A 141 -15.60 15.79 6.52
CA TRP A 141 -15.17 15.77 5.11
C TRP A 141 -15.29 14.40 4.46
N PHE A 142 -15.14 13.32 5.23
CA PHE A 142 -15.33 11.96 4.75
C PHE A 142 -16.80 11.73 4.42
N VAL A 143 -17.70 12.05 5.36
CA VAL A 143 -19.14 11.91 5.15
C VAL A 143 -19.61 12.87 4.04
N GLY A 144 -19.24 14.14 4.11
CA GLY A 144 -19.65 15.14 3.11
C GLY A 144 -19.03 14.90 1.73
N GLY A 145 -17.75 14.53 1.69
CA GLY A 145 -17.03 14.22 0.45
C GLY A 145 -17.58 12.97 -0.24
N SER A 146 -17.82 11.89 0.52
CA SER A 146 -18.42 10.66 -0.03
C SER A 146 -19.85 10.91 -0.51
N LEU A 147 -20.61 11.79 0.16
CA LEU A 147 -21.95 12.18 -0.29
C LEU A 147 -21.90 12.97 -1.61
N LEU A 148 -21.03 13.98 -1.70
CA LEU A 148 -20.90 14.80 -2.91
C LEU A 148 -20.39 14.00 -4.11
N LEU A 149 -19.38 13.17 -3.89
CA LEU A 149 -18.83 12.28 -4.91
C LEU A 149 -19.81 11.17 -5.28
N GLY A 150 -20.59 10.65 -4.32
CA GLY A 150 -21.66 9.68 -4.59
C GLY A 150 -22.78 10.27 -5.45
N ILE A 151 -23.20 11.52 -5.18
CA ILE A 151 -24.18 12.24 -6.02
C ILE A 151 -23.63 12.48 -7.42
N GLY A 152 -22.39 12.96 -7.53
CA GLY A 152 -21.73 13.17 -8.83
C GLY A 152 -21.53 11.88 -9.61
N SER A 153 -21.19 10.80 -8.91
CA SER A 153 -21.10 9.46 -9.50
C SER A 153 -22.47 9.01 -9.99
N PHE A 154 -23.53 9.18 -9.20
CA PHE A 154 -24.89 8.79 -9.58
C PHE A 154 -25.39 9.52 -10.85
N THR A 155 -25.13 10.83 -10.97
CA THR A 155 -25.53 11.60 -12.16
C THR A 155 -24.77 11.22 -13.42
N ILE A 156 -23.52 10.78 -13.29
CA ILE A 156 -22.71 10.25 -14.40
C ILE A 156 -23.13 8.81 -14.74
N VAL A 157 -23.37 8.00 -13.70
CA VAL A 157 -23.77 6.58 -13.76
C VAL A 157 -25.09 6.40 -14.49
N SER A 158 -26.04 7.31 -14.29
CA SER A 158 -27.35 7.26 -14.96
C SER A 158 -27.26 7.44 -16.49
N GLN A 159 -26.10 7.88 -17.00
CA GLN A 159 -25.91 8.16 -18.43
C GLN A 159 -25.11 7.10 -19.18
N SER A 160 -24.20 6.35 -18.53
CA SER A 160 -23.35 5.37 -19.24
C SER A 160 -22.68 4.35 -18.32
N LEU A 161 -22.89 3.05 -18.60
CA LEU A 161 -22.17 1.94 -17.95
C LEU A 161 -20.65 2.02 -18.16
N GLU A 162 -20.21 2.50 -19.32
CA GLU A 162 -18.78 2.66 -19.63
C GLU A 162 -18.13 3.74 -18.74
N ALA A 163 -18.88 4.78 -18.37
CA ALA A 163 -18.40 5.78 -17.43
C ALA A 163 -18.16 5.18 -16.03
N ILE A 164 -19.03 4.26 -15.58
CA ILE A 164 -18.85 3.55 -14.30
C ILE A 164 -17.59 2.69 -14.33
N LYS A 165 -17.40 1.91 -15.40
CA LYS A 165 -16.19 1.09 -15.57
C LYS A 165 -14.92 1.94 -15.54
N PHE A 166 -14.94 3.11 -16.22
CA PHE A 166 -13.83 4.04 -16.20
C PHE A 166 -13.54 4.58 -14.78
N LEU A 167 -14.58 4.98 -14.04
CA LEU A 167 -14.42 5.43 -12.66
C LEU A 167 -13.88 4.32 -11.75
N ILE A 168 -14.34 3.08 -11.91
CA ILE A 168 -13.82 1.93 -11.17
C ILE A 168 -12.33 1.73 -11.44
N VAL A 169 -11.92 1.77 -12.70
CA VAL A 169 -10.50 1.68 -13.09
C VAL A 169 -9.68 2.79 -12.44
N LEU A 170 -10.20 4.03 -12.42
CA LEU A 170 -9.55 5.18 -11.77
C LEU A 170 -9.40 4.96 -10.26
N PHE A 171 -10.43 4.47 -9.57
CA PHE A 171 -10.35 4.19 -8.14
C PHE A 171 -9.45 2.99 -7.84
N VAL A 172 -9.39 1.97 -8.68
CA VAL A 172 -8.43 0.86 -8.53
C VAL A 172 -7.00 1.38 -8.70
N LEU A 173 -6.74 2.24 -9.68
CA LEU A 173 -5.45 2.92 -9.84
C LEU A 173 -5.07 3.70 -8.57
N LEU A 174 -5.98 4.53 -8.07
CA LEU A 174 -5.75 5.35 -6.87
C LEU A 174 -5.49 4.48 -5.64
N ASN A 175 -6.32 3.46 -5.40
CA ASN A 175 -6.15 2.52 -4.30
C ASN A 175 -4.78 1.83 -4.37
N ASN A 176 -4.35 1.34 -5.54
CA ASN A 176 -3.02 0.73 -5.69
C ASN A 176 -1.89 1.70 -5.36
N CYS A 177 -1.94 2.93 -5.86
CA CYS A 177 -0.96 3.96 -5.52
C CYS A 177 -0.92 4.23 -3.99
N LEU A 178 -2.07 4.31 -3.34
CA LEU A 178 -2.18 4.52 -1.89
C LEU A 178 -1.67 3.31 -1.10
N LEU A 179 -1.95 2.08 -1.53
CA LEU A 179 -1.44 0.85 -0.93
C LEU A 179 0.09 0.78 -1.02
N LEU A 180 0.64 1.13 -2.17
CA LEU A 180 2.08 1.23 -2.35
C LEU A 180 2.69 2.29 -1.42
N LEU A 181 2.08 3.48 -1.33
CA LEU A 181 2.50 4.51 -0.38
C LEU A 181 2.43 4.03 1.08
N TRP A 182 1.36 3.32 1.43
CA TRP A 182 1.16 2.73 2.75
C TRP A 182 2.25 1.73 3.10
N SER A 183 2.69 0.92 2.14
CA SER A 183 3.73 -0.10 2.32
C SER A 183 5.08 0.51 2.72
N ILE A 184 5.35 1.75 2.31
CA ILE A 184 6.59 2.46 2.59
C ILE A 184 6.45 3.50 3.71
N ARG A 185 5.34 3.58 4.44
CA ARG A 185 5.04 4.70 5.37
C ARG A 185 6.05 4.95 6.49
N HIS A 186 6.71 3.89 6.97
CA HIS A 186 7.74 3.91 8.03
C HIS A 186 9.17 3.72 7.47
N LYS A 187 9.32 3.70 6.13
CA LYS A 187 10.63 3.47 5.52
C LYS A 187 11.34 4.81 5.31
N HIS A 188 12.58 4.89 5.79
CA HIS A 188 13.48 6.00 5.48
C HIS A 188 14.25 5.71 4.18
N LEU A 189 14.98 6.71 3.70
CA LEU A 189 15.89 6.52 2.58
C LEU A 189 17.02 5.58 3.01
N PRO A 190 17.50 4.71 2.11
CA PRO A 190 18.55 3.77 2.44
C PRO A 190 19.88 4.50 2.68
N ASN A 191 20.52 4.12 3.77
CA ASN A 191 21.85 4.56 4.16
C ASN A 191 22.84 3.40 4.00
N CYS A 192 24.11 3.73 3.78
CA CYS A 192 25.18 2.74 3.82
C CYS A 192 25.26 2.10 5.22
N PRO A 193 25.26 0.77 5.35
CA PRO A 193 25.34 0.10 6.66
C PRO A 193 26.72 0.25 7.32
N HIS A 194 27.76 0.61 6.55
CA HIS A 194 29.12 0.80 7.06
C HIS A 194 29.35 2.22 7.59
N CYS A 195 29.06 3.24 6.78
CA CYS A 195 29.37 4.64 7.10
C CYS A 195 28.15 5.52 7.40
N GLY A 196 26.93 5.00 7.29
CA GLY A 196 25.70 5.76 7.50
C GLY A 196 25.36 6.79 6.41
N HIS A 197 26.23 6.98 5.41
CA HIS A 197 26.02 7.96 4.34
C HIS A 197 24.76 7.61 3.52
N GLN A 198 23.93 8.62 3.25
CA GLN A 198 22.70 8.45 2.48
C GLN A 198 23.02 8.26 1.00
N ILE A 199 22.48 7.20 0.40
CA ILE A 199 22.77 6.90 -1.01
C ILE A 199 22.02 7.87 -1.92
N SER A 200 22.74 8.43 -2.90
CA SER A 200 22.20 9.38 -3.86
C SER A 200 21.04 8.80 -4.68
N LYS A 201 20.12 9.64 -5.16
CA LYS A 201 18.95 9.20 -5.94
C LYS A 201 19.35 8.38 -7.18
N LYS A 202 20.40 8.80 -7.90
CA LYS A 202 20.94 8.09 -9.07
C LYS A 202 21.51 6.72 -8.68
N GLY A 203 22.23 6.64 -7.56
CA GLY A 203 22.74 5.38 -7.01
C GLY A 203 21.62 4.42 -6.65
N ARG A 204 20.57 4.91 -5.98
CA ARG A 204 19.40 4.09 -5.61
C ARG A 204 18.70 3.51 -6.83
N PHE A 205 18.47 4.32 -7.86
CA PHE A 205 17.84 3.86 -9.10
C PHE A 205 18.69 2.83 -9.84
N LYS A 206 20.01 3.06 -9.93
CA LYS A 206 20.93 2.08 -10.51
C LYS A 206 20.90 0.77 -9.73
N ASN A 207 20.85 0.86 -8.39
CA ASN A 207 20.82 -0.31 -7.52
C ASN A 207 19.46 -1.03 -7.58
N SER A 208 18.34 -0.33 -7.79
CA SER A 208 17.01 -0.96 -7.93
C SER A 208 16.88 -1.85 -9.16
N LEU A 209 17.65 -1.57 -10.22
CA LEU A 209 17.63 -2.30 -11.47
C LEU A 209 18.91 -3.13 -11.70
N GLY A 210 19.90 -2.99 -10.81
CA GLY A 210 21.26 -3.46 -11.01
C GLY A 210 21.62 -4.68 -10.18
N SER A 211 22.92 -4.98 -10.18
CA SER A 211 23.50 -6.10 -9.45
C SER A 211 23.22 -6.04 -7.94
N PHE A 212 23.11 -7.22 -7.33
CA PHE A 212 22.88 -7.42 -5.90
C PHE A 212 24.00 -6.85 -5.02
N ARG A 213 25.21 -6.72 -5.57
CA ARG A 213 26.41 -6.22 -4.89
C ARG A 213 26.82 -4.89 -5.49
N THR A 214 26.99 -3.88 -4.65
CA THR A 214 27.43 -2.55 -5.07
C THR A 214 28.45 -2.00 -4.08
N GLN A 215 29.31 -1.08 -4.51
CA GLN A 215 30.26 -0.40 -3.62
C GLN A 215 29.67 0.95 -3.18
N CYS A 216 29.84 1.30 -1.91
CA CYS A 216 29.49 2.61 -1.42
C CYS A 216 30.48 3.65 -1.97
N TYR A 217 29.96 4.69 -2.65
CA TYR A 217 30.80 5.76 -3.20
C TYR A 217 31.60 6.53 -2.13
N HIS A 218 31.11 6.58 -0.89
CA HIS A 218 31.73 7.35 0.18
C HIS A 218 32.84 6.58 0.92
N CYS A 219 32.60 5.31 1.30
CA CYS A 219 33.58 4.54 2.08
C CYS A 219 34.29 3.45 1.27
N GLY A 220 33.95 3.24 -0.01
CA GLY A 220 34.53 2.18 -0.85
C GLY A 220 34.07 0.76 -0.51
N GLU A 221 33.56 0.56 0.71
CA GLU A 221 33.08 -0.74 1.18
C GLU A 221 31.93 -1.29 0.35
N GLN A 222 31.88 -2.61 0.29
CA GLN A 222 30.82 -3.32 -0.41
C GLN A 222 29.55 -3.40 0.43
N ILE A 223 28.43 -3.18 -0.24
CA ILE A 223 27.09 -3.25 0.31
C ILE A 223 26.25 -4.22 -0.51
N PHE A 224 25.48 -5.04 0.20
CA PHE A 224 24.61 -6.06 -0.38
C PHE A 224 23.16 -5.66 -0.14
N GLN A 225 22.24 -6.03 -1.02
CA GLN A 225 20.82 -5.78 -0.76
C GLN A 225 20.27 -6.80 0.26
N SER A 226 19.47 -6.36 1.22
CA SER A 226 18.85 -7.28 2.17
C SER A 226 17.75 -8.11 1.51
N LYS A 227 17.56 -9.36 1.95
CA LYS A 227 16.38 -10.19 1.64
C LYS A 227 15.07 -9.45 1.86
N LYS A 228 14.99 -8.61 2.91
CA LYS A 228 13.79 -7.83 3.26
C LYS A 228 13.37 -6.87 2.15
N SER A 229 14.31 -6.42 1.33
CA SER A 229 14.03 -5.54 0.19
C SER A 229 13.38 -6.27 -1.00
N ARG A 230 13.48 -7.60 -1.05
CA ARG A 230 12.96 -8.46 -2.12
C ARG A 230 11.51 -8.91 -1.91
N ASN A 231 10.75 -8.16 -1.12
CA ASN A 231 9.34 -8.48 -0.93
C ASN A 231 8.60 -8.25 -2.27
N ILE A 232 8.15 -9.33 -2.91
CA ILE A 232 7.40 -9.31 -4.19
C ILE A 232 5.98 -8.77 -4.00
N LEU A 233 5.47 -8.78 -2.77
CA LEU A 233 4.10 -8.41 -2.45
C LEU A 233 3.63 -7.05 -3.01
N PRO A 234 4.42 -5.95 -2.99
CA PRO A 234 4.02 -4.68 -3.59
C PRO A 234 3.82 -4.74 -5.11
N PHE A 235 4.42 -5.73 -5.79
CA PHE A 235 4.18 -5.98 -7.22
C PHE A 235 2.94 -6.85 -7.45
N PHE A 236 2.74 -7.85 -6.59
CA PHE A 236 1.63 -8.79 -6.73
C PHE A 236 0.26 -8.15 -6.52
N VAL A 237 0.13 -7.18 -5.60
CA VAL A 237 -1.15 -6.52 -5.30
C VAL A 237 -1.70 -5.75 -6.52
N PRO A 238 -0.94 -4.84 -7.17
CA PRO A 238 -1.38 -4.22 -8.42
C PRO A 238 -1.71 -5.23 -9.49
N PHE A 239 -0.85 -6.22 -9.71
CA PHE A 239 -1.08 -7.24 -10.71
C PHE A 239 -2.42 -7.95 -10.52
N LEU A 240 -2.70 -8.45 -9.32
CA LEU A 240 -3.95 -9.14 -9.01
C LEU A 240 -5.18 -8.22 -9.17
N SER A 241 -5.06 -6.96 -8.73
CA SER A 241 -6.18 -6.00 -8.85
C SER A 241 -6.53 -5.70 -10.32
N PHE A 242 -5.55 -5.41 -11.18
CA PHE A 242 -5.80 -5.15 -12.61
C PHE A 242 -6.19 -6.42 -13.37
N TYR A 243 -5.66 -7.58 -12.98
CA TYR A 243 -6.10 -8.87 -13.53
C TYR A 243 -7.58 -9.12 -13.23
N SER A 244 -8.03 -8.82 -12.01
CA SER A 244 -9.44 -8.97 -11.65
C SER A 244 -10.37 -8.06 -12.46
N LEU A 245 -9.92 -6.87 -12.87
CA LEU A 245 -10.68 -6.00 -13.77
C LEU A 245 -10.90 -6.61 -15.16
N GLY A 246 -9.91 -7.35 -15.68
CA GLY A 246 -10.06 -8.08 -16.94
C GLY A 246 -11.14 -9.17 -16.84
N MET A 247 -11.20 -9.86 -15.70
CA MET A 247 -12.26 -10.85 -15.42
C MET A 247 -13.66 -10.23 -15.35
N LEU A 248 -13.75 -8.94 -15.00
CA LEU A 248 -15.01 -8.18 -15.00
C LEU A 248 -15.42 -7.67 -16.41
N GLY A 249 -14.70 -8.06 -17.46
CA GLY A 249 -15.02 -7.66 -18.84
C GLY A 249 -14.65 -6.21 -19.17
N ILE A 250 -13.77 -5.58 -18.38
CA ILE A 250 -13.25 -4.25 -18.72
C ILE A 250 -12.21 -4.41 -19.85
N PRO A 251 -12.33 -3.62 -20.95
CA PRO A 251 -11.39 -3.67 -22.06
C PRO A 251 -9.93 -3.49 -21.63
N PHE A 252 -9.03 -4.26 -22.24
CA PHE A 252 -7.61 -4.24 -21.93
C PHE A 252 -6.99 -2.84 -22.05
N GLN A 253 -7.45 -2.02 -23.00
CA GLN A 253 -6.94 -0.66 -23.22
C GLN A 253 -7.18 0.24 -21.99
N LEU A 254 -8.34 0.09 -21.35
CA LEU A 254 -8.68 0.84 -20.13
C LEU A 254 -7.87 0.35 -18.92
N ILE A 255 -7.48 -0.92 -18.89
CA ILE A 255 -6.68 -1.52 -17.80
C ILE A 255 -5.18 -1.23 -17.98
N GLY A 256 -4.67 -1.38 -19.20
CA GLY A 256 -3.24 -1.37 -19.51
C GLY A 256 -2.57 -0.03 -19.25
N PHE A 257 -3.24 1.08 -19.56
CA PHE A 257 -2.70 2.42 -19.30
C PHE A 257 -2.54 2.70 -17.79
N PRO A 258 -3.57 2.55 -16.95
CA PRO A 258 -3.45 2.68 -15.49
C PRO A 258 -2.47 1.69 -14.86
N PHE A 259 -2.43 0.44 -15.31
CA PHE A 259 -1.44 -0.54 -14.84
C PHE A 259 -0.01 -0.04 -15.10
N THR A 260 0.25 0.51 -16.29
CA THR A 260 1.54 1.10 -16.65
C THR A 260 1.86 2.30 -15.76
N LEU A 261 0.89 3.16 -15.44
CA LEU A 261 1.09 4.28 -14.51
C LEU A 261 1.47 3.80 -13.10
N VAL A 262 0.82 2.75 -12.57
CA VAL A 262 1.20 2.16 -11.28
C VAL A 262 2.60 1.58 -11.33
N ALA A 263 2.96 0.88 -12.42
CA ALA A 263 4.29 0.32 -12.60
C ALA A 263 5.37 1.41 -12.63
N ILE A 264 5.14 2.50 -13.38
CA ILE A 264 6.02 3.67 -13.41
C ILE A 264 6.13 4.29 -12.02
N PHE A 265 5.01 4.51 -11.33
CA PHE A 265 5.01 5.04 -9.96
C PHE A 265 5.81 4.15 -9.00
N HIS A 266 5.64 2.83 -9.10
CA HIS A 266 6.40 1.87 -8.32
C HIS A 266 7.91 1.97 -8.60
N ILE A 267 8.31 1.91 -9.87
CA ILE A 267 9.72 1.91 -10.29
C ILE A 267 10.40 3.25 -9.95
N PHE A 268 9.75 4.39 -10.17
CA PHE A 268 10.41 5.69 -10.01
C PHE A 268 10.28 6.28 -8.60
N TYR A 269 9.24 5.92 -7.85
CA TYR A 269 8.99 6.51 -6.53
C TYR A 269 9.13 5.48 -5.41
N ILE A 270 8.40 4.36 -5.46
CA ILE A 270 8.33 3.39 -4.36
C ILE A 270 9.65 2.65 -4.16
N SER A 271 10.30 2.23 -5.25
CA SER A 271 11.57 1.50 -5.24
C SER A 271 12.68 2.20 -4.45
N ASN A 272 12.69 3.54 -4.46
CA ASN A 272 13.68 4.35 -3.73
C ASN A 272 13.63 4.15 -2.22
N PHE A 273 12.51 3.66 -1.69
CA PHE A 273 12.29 3.45 -0.26
C PHE A 273 12.21 1.97 0.12
N THR A 274 12.09 1.05 -0.85
CA THR A 274 11.98 -0.38 -0.54
C THR A 274 13.32 -1.07 -0.39
N ILE A 275 14.37 -0.52 -1.01
CA ILE A 275 15.74 -1.04 -0.91
C ILE A 275 16.29 -0.81 0.49
N SER A 276 16.92 -1.84 1.04
CA SER A 276 17.70 -1.80 2.28
C SER A 276 19.00 -2.57 2.05
N PHE A 277 20.09 -2.12 2.66
CA PHE A 277 21.42 -2.69 2.48
C PHE A 277 21.93 -3.38 3.75
N THR A 278 22.75 -4.41 3.57
CA THR A 278 23.43 -5.19 4.62
C THR A 278 24.94 -5.19 4.38
N LYS A 279 25.71 -5.44 5.45
CA LYS A 279 27.17 -5.55 5.39
C LYS A 279 27.61 -6.88 4.79
N GLU A 280 26.83 -7.93 5.03
CA GLU A 280 27.13 -9.30 4.64
C GLU A 280 26.22 -9.77 3.50
N ASP A 281 26.76 -10.71 2.72
CA ASP A 281 26.06 -11.39 1.64
C ASP A 281 25.07 -12.41 2.25
N GLU A 282 23.78 -12.06 2.29
CA GLU A 282 22.75 -12.98 2.77
C GLU A 282 22.49 -14.07 1.71
N PRO A 283 22.50 -15.37 2.08
CA PRO A 283 22.35 -16.47 1.11
C PRO A 283 21.04 -16.35 0.34
N LEU A 284 21.02 -16.60 -0.96
CA LEU A 284 19.85 -16.29 -1.80
C LEU A 284 18.61 -17.16 -1.52
N TRP A 285 18.79 -18.27 -0.80
CA TRP A 285 17.75 -19.24 -0.40
C TRP A 285 17.34 -19.07 1.07
#